data_AF-A0A6B8MTE9-F1
#
_entry.id   AF-A0A6B8MTE9-F1
#
_cell.length_a   1.000
_cell.length_b   1.000
_cell.length_c   1.000
_cell.angle_alpha   90.00
_cell.angle_beta   90.00
_cell.angle_gamma   90.00
#
_symmetry.space_group_name_H-M   'P 1'
#
loop_
_entity.id
_entity.type
_entity.pdbx_description
1 polymer ?
#
loop_
_entity_poly.entity_id
_entity_poly.type
_entity_poly.pdbx_seq_one_letter_code
_entity_poly.pdbx_strand_id
1 'polypeptide(L)' 'MSGILLFIVAVVLLGVAVYSLGSYIRERRSAQLPTHKTKK' A
#
# COMPACT_ATOMS: atom_id res chain seq x y z
N MET A 1 12.13 -23.08 16.64
CA MET A 1 11.20 -22.36 15.75
C MET A 1 11.94 -22.05 14.46
N SER A 2 11.51 -22.59 13.32
CA SER A 2 12.31 -22.58 12.08
C SER A 2 12.43 -21.15 11.51
N GLY A 3 13.66 -20.64 11.36
CA GLY A 3 13.94 -19.28 10.86
C GLY A 3 13.46 -19.03 9.43
N ILE A 4 13.22 -20.09 8.65
CA ILE A 4 12.68 -19.99 7.28
C ILE A 4 11.24 -19.45 7.32
N LEU A 5 10.44 -19.85 8.32
CA LEU A 5 9.08 -19.36 8.47
C LEU A 5 9.06 -17.86 8.78
N LEU A 6 9.99 -17.38 9.60
CA LEU A 6 10.16 -15.97 9.92
C LEU A 6 10.56 -15.15 8.69
N PHE A 7 11.40 -15.72 7.82
CA PHE A 7 11.80 -15.06 6.57
C PHE A 7 10.61 -14.88 5.62
N ILE A 8 9.77 -15.90 5.45
CA ILE A 8 8.56 -15.80 4.62
C ILE A 8 7.61 -14.73 5.16
N VAL A 9 7.37 -14.71 6.48
CA VAL A 9 6.53 -13.70 7.11
C VAL A 9 7.11 -12.29 6.90
N ALA A 10 8.42 -12.12 7.02
CA ALA A 10 9.09 -10.85 6.78
C ALA A 10 8.89 -10.34 5.35
N VAL A 11 9.00 -11.22 4.34
CA VAL A 11 8.78 -10.86 2.93
C VAL A 11 7.33 -10.46 2.67
N VAL A 12 6.37 -11.19 3.26
CA VAL A 12 4.95 -10.86 3.15
C VAL A 12 4.66 -9.48 3.77
N LEU A 13 5.15 -9.24 4.99
CA LEU A 13 4.98 -7.94 5.66
C LEU A 13 5.62 -6.80 4.88
N LEU A 14 6.79 -7.03 4.29
CA LEU A 14 7.46 -6.03 3.45
C LEU A 14 6.62 -5.69 2.21
N GLY A 15 6.05 -6.71 1.54
CA GLY A 15 5.17 -6.51 0.39
C GLY A 15 3.91 -5.71 0.75
N VAL A 16 3.29 -6.01 1.88
CA VAL A 16 2.11 -5.28 2.40
C VAL A 16 2.48 -3.82 2.70
N ALA A 17 3.62 -3.56 3.32
CA ALA A 17 4.07 -2.21 3.62
C ALA A 17 4.29 -1.38 2.35
N VAL A 18 4.93 -1.97 1.32
CA VAL A 18 5.13 -1.31 0.02
C VAL A 18 3.80 -1.05 -0.69
N TYR A 19 2.88 -2.03 -0.69
CA TYR A 19 1.55 -1.86 -1.29
C TYR A 19 0.75 -0.77 -0.57
N SER A 20 0.75 -0.78 0.76
CA SER A 20 0.07 0.23 1.58
C SER A 20 0.62 1.63 1.33
N LEU A 21 1.95 1.77 1.27
CA LEU A 21 2.59 3.05 0.98
C LEU A 21 2.29 3.53 -0.44
N GLY A 22 2.42 2.66 -1.44
CA GLY A 22 2.09 2.98 -2.83
C GLY A 22 0.62 3.34 -3.01
N SER A 23 -0.29 2.60 -2.38
CA SER A 23 -1.72 2.89 -2.37
C SER A 23 -2.00 4.22 -1.69
N TYR A 24 -1.40 4.50 -0.53
CA TYR A 24 -1.57 5.76 0.18
C TYR A 24 -1.09 6.96 -0.64
N ILE A 25 0.07 6.86 -1.29
CA ILE A 25 0.59 7.92 -2.16
C ILE A 25 -0.32 8.12 -3.37
N ARG A 26 -0.83 7.03 -3.96
CA ARG A 26 -1.73 7.07 -5.10
C ARG A 26 -3.09 7.68 -4.73
N GLU A 27 -3.66 7.30 -3.60
CA GLU A 27 -4.85 7.89 -2.98
C GLU A 27 -4.64 9.39 -2.73
N ARG A 28 -3.51 9.78 -2.14
CA ARG A 28 -3.14 11.18 -1.90
C ARG A 28 -3.03 11.98 -3.21
N ARG A 29 -2.43 11.42 -4.26
CA ARG A 29 -2.39 12.06 -5.58
C ARG A 29 -3.77 12.18 -6.21
N SER A 30 -4.59 11.14 -6.11
CA SER A 30 -5.97 11.15 -6.60
C SER A 30 -6.84 12.16 -5.83
N ALA A 31 -6.62 12.31 -4.53
CA ALA A 31 -7.30 13.27 -3.67
C ALA A 31 -6.77 14.72 -3.82
N GLN A 32 -5.51 14.91 -4.23
CA GLN A 32 -4.92 16.23 -4.48
C GLN A 32 -5.16 16.76 -5.89
N LEU A 33 -5.30 15.90 -6.90
CA LEU A 33 -5.84 16.33 -8.18
C LEU A 33 -7.33 16.65 -7.97
N PRO A 34 -7.86 17.77 -8.48
CA PRO A 34 -9.29 18.06 -8.45
C PRO A 34 -10.01 17.10 -9.40
N THR A 35 -10.10 15.83 -9.01
CA THR A 35 -10.90 14.79 -9.67
C THR A 35 -12.27 14.65 -9.01
N HIS A 36 -12.58 15.49 -8.02
CA HIS A 36 -13.95 15.80 -7.65
C HIS A 36 -14.57 16.73 -8.71
N LYS A 37 -14.69 16.21 -9.94
CA LYS A 37 -15.78 16.62 -10.81
C LYS A 37 -17.04 16.03 -10.19
N THR A 38 -17.75 16.87 -9.47
CA THR A 38 -19.19 16.77 -9.23
C THR A 38 -19.87 16.20 -10.48
N LYS A 39 -20.56 15.05 -10.37
CA LYS A 39 -21.84 14.60 -11.01
C LYS A 39 -22.02 13.15 -10.53
N LYS A 40 -23.11 12.71 -9.90
CA LYS A 40 -24.50 13.15 -9.86
C LYS A 40 -25.13 12.58 -8.58
#